data_AF-A0A1H4D577-F1
#
_entry.id   AF-A0A1H4D577-F1
#
_cell.length_a   1.000
_cell.length_b   1.000
_cell.length_c   1.000
_cell.angle_alpha   90.00
_cell.angle_beta   90.00
_cell.angle_gamma   90.00
#
_symmetry.space_group_name_H-M   'P 1'
#
loop_
_entity.id
_entity.type
_entity.pdbx_description
1 polymer ?
#
loop_
_entity_poly.entity_id
_entity_poly.type
_entity_poly.pdbx_seq_one_letter_code
_entity_poly.pdbx_strand_id
1 'polypeptide(L)'
;MNKKKLYVIAGCNGAGKTTASFTILPEILDCREFINADEIARGLSPFQPEKVALEAGRIMLNRINELIEDNENFAFETTLATRSYKSKILEAQEKGYTVSLLFFWLNSVDLAIKRVNNRVAEGGHFIEPDVIKRRYIRGIENLKKLYLPVVDRAYIFDNSDGDNDEIALKEKDKPIIIINKEKFKSIF
;
A
#
# COMPACT_ATOMS: atom_id res chain seq x y z
N MET A 1 1.57 -15.42 -23.43
CA MET A 1 2.06 -14.11 -22.94
C MET A 1 1.93 -14.10 -21.43
N ASN A 2 3.00 -13.77 -20.71
CA ASN A 2 2.94 -13.64 -19.26
C ASN A 2 2.02 -12.45 -18.94
N LYS A 3 1.04 -12.62 -18.06
CA LYS A 3 0.11 -11.52 -17.72
C LYS A 3 0.89 -10.44 -16.98
N LYS A 4 0.82 -9.19 -17.44
CA LYS A 4 1.44 -8.04 -16.75
C LYS A 4 0.74 -7.83 -15.41
N LYS A 5 1.50 -7.70 -14.34
CA LYS A 5 0.99 -7.59 -12.97
C LYS A 5 1.51 -6.34 -12.30
N LEU A 6 0.59 -5.62 -11.66
CA LEU A 6 0.88 -4.49 -10.81
C LEU A 6 0.33 -4.78 -9.41
N TYR A 7 1.20 -4.77 -8.41
CA TYR A 7 0.82 -4.96 -7.02
C TYR A 7 0.86 -3.64 -6.26
N VAL A 8 -0.24 -3.31 -5.60
CA VAL A 8 -0.36 -2.12 -4.75
C VAL A 8 -0.38 -2.59 -3.29
N ILE A 9 0.73 -2.45 -2.59
CA ILE A 9 0.84 -2.83 -1.18
C ILE A 9 0.45 -1.61 -0.34
N ALA A 10 -0.66 -1.71 0.38
CA ALA A 10 -1.38 -0.59 0.95
C ALA A 10 -1.68 -0.77 2.44
N GLY A 11 -1.83 0.34 3.17
CA GLY A 11 -2.09 0.32 4.61
C GLY A 11 -1.34 1.41 5.38
N CYS A 12 -1.78 1.71 6.60
CA CYS A 12 -1.17 2.76 7.41
C CYS A 12 0.31 2.47 7.76
N ASN A 13 1.03 3.48 8.23
CA ASN A 13 2.37 3.27 8.78
C ASN A 13 2.27 2.32 10.00
N GLY A 14 3.22 1.39 10.15
CA GLY A 14 3.19 0.38 11.22
C GLY A 14 2.34 -0.87 10.92
N ALA A 15 1.61 -0.92 9.79
CA ALA A 15 0.75 -2.06 9.44
C ALA A 15 1.48 -3.34 8.96
N GLY A 16 2.82 -3.37 8.95
CA GLY A 16 3.59 -4.55 8.52
C GLY A 16 3.51 -4.88 7.02
N LYS A 17 3.08 -3.92 6.19
CA LYS A 17 2.85 -4.04 4.74
C LYS A 17 3.89 -4.87 3.97
N THR A 18 5.16 -4.44 3.98
CA THR A 18 6.23 -5.06 3.21
C THR A 18 6.43 -6.53 3.64
N THR A 19 6.63 -6.75 4.93
CA THR A 19 6.86 -8.08 5.50
C THR A 19 5.70 -9.04 5.22
N ALA A 20 4.46 -8.60 5.46
CA ALA A 20 3.28 -9.43 5.24
C ALA A 20 3.06 -9.73 3.75
N SER A 21 3.34 -8.77 2.86
CA SER A 21 3.15 -8.94 1.43
C SER A 21 4.01 -10.06 0.84
N PHE A 22 5.26 -10.22 1.31
CA PHE A 22 6.15 -11.28 0.84
C PHE A 22 5.73 -12.67 1.30
N THR A 23 5.09 -12.76 2.47
CA THR A 23 4.56 -14.04 2.99
C THR A 23 3.26 -14.43 2.28
N ILE A 24 2.35 -13.47 2.10
CA ILE A 24 1.00 -13.74 1.58
C ILE A 24 1.00 -13.91 0.06
N LEU A 25 1.82 -13.13 -0.65
CA LEU A 25 1.88 -13.18 -2.10
C LEU A 25 3.33 -13.24 -2.58
N PRO A 26 3.97 -14.43 -2.49
CA PRO A 26 5.37 -14.61 -2.88
C PRO A 26 5.65 -14.21 -4.33
N GLU A 27 4.65 -14.22 -5.22
CA GLU A 27 4.78 -13.72 -6.61
C GLU A 27 5.26 -12.26 -6.69
N ILE A 28 5.09 -11.47 -5.63
CA ILE A 28 5.65 -10.11 -5.55
C ILE A 28 7.18 -10.15 -5.63
N LEU A 29 7.83 -11.23 -5.19
CA LEU A 29 9.28 -11.43 -5.29
C LEU A 29 9.74 -11.66 -6.75
N ASP A 30 8.84 -12.02 -7.66
CA ASP A 30 9.12 -12.13 -9.09
C ASP A 30 9.01 -10.79 -9.82
N CYS A 31 8.63 -9.71 -9.12
CA CYS A 31 8.61 -8.37 -9.69
C CYS A 31 10.02 -7.87 -9.93
N ARG A 32 10.20 -7.15 -11.05
CA ARG A 32 11.48 -6.47 -11.33
C ARG A 32 11.82 -5.44 -10.26
N GLU A 33 10.80 -4.76 -9.74
CA GLU A 33 11.00 -3.68 -8.77
C GLU A 33 9.86 -3.56 -7.76
N PHE A 34 10.22 -3.15 -6.55
CA PHE A 34 9.33 -2.70 -5.49
C PHE A 34 9.66 -1.24 -5.13
N ILE A 35 8.72 -0.33 -5.35
CA ILE A 35 8.93 1.11 -5.16
C ILE A 35 8.27 1.60 -3.87
N ASN A 36 8.99 2.37 -3.04
CA ASN A 36 8.47 2.96 -1.81
C ASN A 36 8.94 4.42 -1.65
N ALA A 37 8.00 5.37 -1.50
CA ALA A 37 8.30 6.79 -1.32
C ALA A 37 9.11 7.09 -0.05
N ASP A 38 8.87 6.38 1.06
CA ASP A 38 9.61 6.60 2.31
C ASP A 38 11.09 6.17 2.14
N GLU A 39 11.36 5.10 1.37
CA GLU A 39 12.73 4.64 1.05
C GLU A 39 13.44 5.59 0.07
N ILE A 40 12.73 6.10 -0.94
CA ILE A 40 13.27 7.12 -1.85
C ILE A 40 13.63 8.39 -1.07
N ALA A 41 12.74 8.86 -0.20
CA ALA A 41 12.98 10.04 0.63
C ALA A 41 14.22 9.87 1.52
N ARG A 42 14.40 8.68 2.11
CA ARG A 42 15.60 8.33 2.89
C ARG A 42 16.86 8.30 2.03
N GLY A 43 16.78 7.84 0.79
CA GLY A 43 17.90 7.89 -0.15
C GLY A 43 18.32 9.32 -0.51
N LEU A 44 17.35 10.22 -0.69
CA LEU A 44 17.60 11.64 -1.01
C LEU A 44 18.13 12.44 0.19
N SER A 45 17.56 12.21 1.38
CA SER A 45 17.92 12.93 2.60
C SER A 45 17.88 11.97 3.78
N PRO A 46 18.99 11.24 4.06
CA PRO A 46 19.02 10.23 5.11
C PRO A 46 18.69 10.76 6.51
N PHE A 47 19.05 12.01 6.80
CA PHE A 47 18.81 12.64 8.11
C PHE A 47 17.49 13.39 8.21
N GLN A 48 16.90 13.81 7.08
CA GLN A 48 15.70 14.66 7.04
C GLN A 48 14.79 14.28 5.86
N PRO A 49 14.34 13.01 5.74
CA PRO A 49 13.55 12.53 4.61
C PRO A 49 12.16 13.19 4.53
N GLU A 50 11.61 13.66 5.65
CA GLU A 50 10.34 14.38 5.71
C GLU A 50 10.36 15.68 4.88
N LYS A 51 11.51 16.32 4.75
CA LYS A 51 11.68 17.55 3.95
C LYS A 51 11.65 17.30 2.45
N VAL A 52 11.93 16.08 2.01
CA VAL A 52 11.97 15.68 0.60
C VAL A 52 10.80 14.76 0.21
N ALA A 53 9.80 14.60 1.08
CA ALA A 53 8.67 13.71 0.86
C ALA A 53 7.87 14.03 -0.43
N LEU A 54 7.75 15.30 -0.80
CA LEU A 54 7.09 15.71 -2.06
C LEU A 54 7.92 15.35 -3.29
N GLU A 55 9.24 15.52 -3.21
CA GLU A 55 10.17 15.16 -4.28
C GLU A 55 10.22 13.64 -4.47
N ALA A 56 10.33 12.89 -3.38
CA ALA A 56 10.26 11.43 -3.39
C ALA A 56 8.95 10.91 -4.00
N GLY A 57 7.82 11.56 -3.71
CA GLY A 57 6.54 11.25 -4.34
C GLY A 57 6.52 11.47 -5.86
N ARG A 58 7.21 12.52 -6.36
CA ARG A 58 7.34 12.76 -7.81
C ARG A 58 8.23 11.73 -8.47
N ILE A 59 9.37 11.41 -7.86
CA ILE A 59 10.28 10.35 -8.34
C ILE A 59 9.55 9.02 -8.41
N MET A 60 8.80 8.66 -7.37
CA MET A 60 7.97 7.46 -7.35
C MET A 60 6.97 7.42 -8.51
N LEU A 61 6.27 8.53 -8.78
CA LEU A 61 5.32 8.60 -9.89
C LEU A 61 6.00 8.46 -11.26
N ASN A 62 7.18 9.07 -11.44
CA ASN A 62 7.94 8.94 -12.68
C ASN A 62 8.39 7.48 -12.87
N ARG A 63 8.91 6.84 -11.82
CA ARG A 63 9.35 5.44 -11.89
C ARG A 63 8.21 4.48 -12.22
N ILE A 64 7.02 4.72 -11.67
CA ILE A 64 5.81 3.95 -12.04
C ILE A 64 5.52 4.07 -13.54
N ASN A 65 5.67 5.27 -14.14
CA ASN A 65 5.44 5.45 -15.58
C ASN A 65 6.45 4.66 -16.41
N GLU A 66 7.73 4.76 -16.07
CA GLU A 66 8.81 4.03 -16.74
C GLU A 66 8.54 2.52 -16.73
N LEU A 67 8.16 1.95 -15.59
CA LEU A 67 7.87 0.52 -15.49
C LEU A 67 6.63 0.10 -16.29
N ILE A 68 5.61 0.96 -16.37
CA ILE A 68 4.42 0.72 -17.21
C ILE A 68 4.81 0.75 -18.70
N GLU A 69 5.64 1.71 -19.11
CA GLU A 69 6.14 1.85 -20.49
C GLU A 69 7.00 0.66 -20.91
N ASP A 70 7.88 0.21 -20.01
CA ASP A 70 8.77 -0.95 -20.19
C ASP A 70 8.02 -2.29 -20.13
N ASN A 71 6.73 -2.31 -19.77
CA ASN A 71 5.89 -3.50 -19.61
C ASN A 71 6.37 -4.45 -18.50
N GLU A 72 6.97 -3.90 -17.46
CA GLU A 72 7.54 -4.66 -16.36
C GLU A 72 6.50 -5.05 -15.31
N ASN A 73 6.69 -6.20 -14.66
CA ASN A 73 5.93 -6.53 -13.46
C ASN A 73 6.53 -5.80 -12.26
N PHE A 74 5.72 -5.07 -11.51
CA PHE A 74 6.21 -4.29 -10.38
C PHE A 74 5.21 -4.18 -9.25
N ALA A 75 5.75 -3.80 -8.10
CA ALA A 75 4.98 -3.50 -6.91
C ALA A 75 5.31 -2.10 -6.41
N PHE A 76 4.34 -1.45 -5.76
CA PHE A 76 4.64 -0.23 -5.02
C PHE A 76 3.90 -0.17 -3.69
N GLU A 77 4.54 0.44 -2.70
CA GLU A 77 3.99 0.61 -1.36
C GLU A 77 3.42 2.00 -1.14
N THR A 78 2.24 2.07 -0.51
CA THR A 78 1.59 3.34 -0.22
C THR A 78 0.72 3.26 1.03
N THR A 79 0.44 4.42 1.64
CA THR A 79 -0.58 4.52 2.69
C THR A 79 -1.99 4.75 2.13
N LEU A 80 -2.12 4.91 0.80
CA LEU A 80 -3.32 5.39 0.10
C LEU A 80 -3.80 6.78 0.55
N ALA A 81 -3.04 7.50 1.36
CA ALA A 81 -3.40 8.84 1.80
C ALA A 81 -3.42 9.88 0.65
N THR A 82 -2.73 9.57 -0.45
CA THR A 82 -2.68 10.37 -1.68
C THR A 82 -3.60 9.77 -2.76
N ARG A 83 -4.17 10.63 -3.60
CA ARG A 83 -5.10 10.27 -4.68
C ARG A 83 -4.43 10.02 -6.04
N SER A 84 -3.17 10.44 -6.22
CA SER A 84 -2.48 10.43 -7.52
C SER A 84 -2.24 9.03 -8.10
N TYR A 85 -2.17 7.98 -7.26
CA TYR A 85 -1.95 6.63 -7.76
C TYR A 85 -3.17 6.04 -8.48
N LYS A 86 -4.38 6.59 -8.27
CA LYS A 86 -5.57 6.13 -8.99
C LYS A 86 -5.43 6.25 -10.50
N SER A 87 -4.90 7.37 -11.01
CA SER A 87 -4.72 7.53 -12.46
C SER A 87 -3.69 6.55 -13.01
N LYS A 88 -2.63 6.25 -12.25
CA LYS A 88 -1.61 5.27 -12.62
C LYS A 88 -2.11 3.83 -12.66
N ILE A 89 -3.02 3.48 -11.74
CA ILE A 89 -3.72 2.20 -11.79
C ILE A 89 -4.53 2.05 -13.07
N LEU A 90 -5.31 3.07 -13.43
CA LEU A 90 -6.14 3.05 -14.64
C LEU A 90 -5.27 2.98 -15.91
N GLU A 91 -4.20 3.78 -15.97
CA GLU A 91 -3.23 3.77 -17.06
C GLU A 91 -2.56 2.39 -17.24
N ALA A 92 -2.16 1.74 -16.14
CA ALA A 92 -1.62 0.39 -16.18
C ALA A 92 -2.65 -0.62 -16.73
N GLN A 93 -3.91 -0.52 -16.30
CA GLN A 93 -4.98 -1.39 -16.79
C GLN A 93 -5.22 -1.22 -18.30
N GLU A 94 -5.19 0.02 -18.80
CA GLU A 94 -5.26 0.32 -20.25
C GLU A 94 -4.09 -0.31 -21.01
N LYS A 95 -2.92 -0.47 -20.38
CA LYS A 95 -1.73 -1.17 -20.91
C LYS A 95 -1.75 -2.70 -20.72
N GLY A 96 -2.85 -3.24 -20.22
CA GLY A 96 -3.09 -4.68 -20.06
C GLY A 96 -2.60 -5.27 -18.75
N TYR A 97 -2.35 -4.44 -17.72
CA TYR A 97 -2.01 -4.94 -16.39
C TYR A 97 -3.23 -5.48 -15.66
N THR A 98 -3.03 -6.56 -14.89
CA THR A 98 -3.92 -6.94 -13.80
C THR A 98 -3.44 -6.27 -12.52
N VAL A 99 -4.28 -5.44 -11.90
CA VAL A 99 -3.92 -4.69 -10.70
C VAL A 99 -4.48 -5.38 -9.46
N SER A 100 -3.59 -5.80 -8.55
CA SER A 100 -3.95 -6.43 -7.28
C SER A 100 -3.53 -5.54 -6.12
N LEU A 101 -4.48 -5.17 -5.26
CA LEU A 101 -4.23 -4.36 -4.07
C LEU A 101 -4.27 -5.22 -2.81
N LEU A 102 -3.24 -5.14 -1.98
CA LEU A 102 -3.20 -5.78 -0.67
C LEU A 102 -3.28 -4.67 0.39
N PHE A 103 -4.36 -4.61 1.16
CA PHE A 103 -4.57 -3.61 2.19
C PHE A 103 -4.40 -4.20 3.58
N PHE A 104 -3.45 -3.67 4.34
CA PHE A 104 -3.17 -4.05 5.72
C PHE A 104 -3.73 -3.00 6.69
N TRP A 105 -4.74 -3.39 7.45
CA TRP A 105 -5.40 -2.57 8.45
C TRP A 105 -4.85 -2.88 9.86
N LEU A 106 -4.99 -1.90 10.75
CA LEU A 106 -4.74 -2.05 12.19
C LEU A 106 -5.98 -1.55 12.93
N ASN A 107 -6.34 -2.18 14.04
CA ASN A 107 -7.57 -1.90 14.78
C ASN A 107 -7.62 -0.51 15.45
N SER A 108 -6.50 0.20 15.51
CA SER A 108 -6.42 1.54 16.10
C SER A 108 -5.26 2.37 15.55
N VAL A 109 -5.42 3.68 15.58
CA VAL A 109 -4.34 4.65 15.29
C VAL A 109 -3.23 4.56 16.34
N ASP A 110 -3.59 4.32 17.61
CA ASP A 110 -2.62 4.22 18.69
C ASP A 110 -1.69 3.01 18.51
N LEU A 111 -2.21 1.88 18.01
CA LEU A 111 -1.39 0.74 17.64
C LEU A 111 -0.42 1.09 16.50
N ALA A 112 -0.88 1.84 15.49
CA ALA A 112 -0.03 2.30 14.40
C ALA A 112 1.13 3.18 14.91
N ILE A 113 0.82 4.15 15.78
CA ILE A 113 1.83 5.03 16.41
C ILE A 113 2.79 4.21 17.27
N LYS A 114 2.28 3.32 18.12
CA LYS A 114 3.09 2.43 18.98
C LYS A 114 4.06 1.59 18.15
N ARG A 115 3.60 0.98 17.05
CA ARG A 115 4.44 0.16 16.18
C ARG A 115 5.50 0.98 15.45
N VAL A 116 5.18 2.21 15.02
CA VAL A 116 6.19 3.11 14.44
C VAL A 116 7.24 3.48 15.49
N ASN A 117 6.84 3.83 16.72
CA ASN A 117 7.77 4.16 17.80
C ASN A 117 8.71 2.99 18.16
N ASN A 118 8.18 1.77 18.23
CA ASN A 118 9.01 0.57 18.47
C ASN A 118 10.05 0.40 17.37
N ARG A 119 9.64 0.52 16.10
CA ARG A 119 10.57 0.44 14.96
C ARG A 119 11.62 1.55 14.99
N VAL A 120 11.27 2.75 15.44
CA VAL A 120 12.24 3.87 15.61
C VAL A 120 13.26 3.54 16.69
N ALA A 121 12.84 2.94 17.80
CA ALA A 121 13.75 2.49 18.85
C ALA A 121 14.73 1.41 18.35
N GLU A 122 14.35 0.65 17.32
CA GLU A 122 15.17 -0.34 16.62
C GLU A 122 16.00 0.25 15.46
N GLY A 123 16.02 1.58 15.29
CA GLY A 123 16.81 2.28 14.27
C GLY A 123 16.06 2.60 12.96
N GLY A 124 14.75 2.42 12.94
CA GLY A 124 13.90 2.81 11.80
C GLY A 124 13.61 4.31 11.73
N HIS A 125 12.94 4.72 10.64
CA HIS A 125 12.61 6.13 10.41
C HIS A 125 11.41 6.61 11.25
N PHE A 126 11.58 7.79 11.86
CA PHE A 126 10.58 8.50 12.64
C PHE A 126 9.52 9.16 11.75
N ILE A 127 8.26 9.03 12.13
CA ILE A 127 7.14 9.69 11.47
C ILE A 127 6.29 10.36 12.54
N GLU A 128 6.00 11.64 12.36
CA GLU A 128 5.16 12.41 13.28
C GLU A 128 3.80 11.73 13.52
N PRO A 129 3.33 11.62 14.79
CA PRO A 129 2.06 10.97 15.13
C PRO A 129 0.86 11.54 14.37
N ASP A 130 0.81 12.87 14.17
CA ASP A 130 -0.26 13.52 13.40
C ASP A 130 -0.23 13.15 11.91
N VAL A 131 0.97 12.90 11.36
CA VAL A 131 1.12 12.39 9.98
C VAL A 131 0.59 10.97 9.90
N ILE A 132 0.88 10.11 10.89
CA ILE A 132 0.38 8.73 10.97
C ILE A 132 -1.16 8.74 11.04
N LYS A 133 -1.73 9.50 11.98
CA LYS A 133 -3.18 9.64 12.17
C LYS A 133 -3.88 10.10 10.88
N ARG A 134 -3.35 11.15 10.24
CA ARG A 134 -3.90 11.66 8.98
C ARG A 134 -3.82 10.60 7.87
N ARG A 135 -2.69 9.91 7.72
CA ARG A 135 -2.49 8.87 6.69
C ARG A 135 -3.40 7.66 6.94
N TYR A 136 -3.59 7.26 8.19
CA TYR A 136 -4.51 6.18 8.58
C TYR A 136 -5.94 6.47 8.13
N ILE A 137 -6.50 7.63 8.53
CA ILE A 137 -7.89 8.00 8.22
C ILE A 137 -8.07 8.15 6.70
N ARG A 138 -7.22 8.95 6.05
CA ARG A 138 -7.33 9.19 4.60
C ARG A 138 -7.11 7.91 3.79
N GLY A 139 -6.23 7.01 4.24
CA GLY A 139 -5.97 5.75 3.58
C GLY A 139 -7.22 4.87 3.49
N ILE A 140 -7.96 4.73 4.59
CA ILE A 140 -9.22 3.98 4.65
C ILE A 140 -10.31 4.65 3.81
N GLU A 141 -10.45 5.98 3.92
CA GLU A 141 -11.42 6.72 3.12
C GLU A 141 -11.18 6.57 1.61
N ASN A 142 -9.91 6.69 1.20
CA ASN A 142 -9.53 6.54 -0.21
C ASN A 142 -9.62 5.09 -0.66
N LEU A 143 -9.31 4.10 0.19
CA LEU A 143 -9.54 2.70 -0.11
C LEU A 143 -10.99 2.48 -0.54
N LYS A 144 -11.95 2.91 0.30
CA LYS A 144 -13.39 2.78 0.05
C LYS A 144 -13.82 3.53 -1.22
N LYS A 145 -13.45 4.80 -1.33
CA LYS A 145 -14.01 5.72 -2.34
C LYS A 145 -13.30 5.68 -3.69
N LEU A 146 -12.00 5.39 -3.71
CA LEU A 146 -11.16 5.61 -4.88
C LEU A 146 -10.52 4.33 -5.42
N TYR A 147 -10.04 3.43 -4.55
CA TYR A 147 -9.21 2.30 -4.97
C TYR A 147 -10.03 1.01 -5.14
N LEU A 148 -10.87 0.62 -4.17
CA LEU A 148 -11.72 -0.58 -4.31
C LEU A 148 -12.58 -0.59 -5.58
N PRO A 149 -13.14 0.55 -6.06
CA PRO A 149 -13.93 0.55 -7.28
C PRO A 149 -13.12 0.32 -8.58
N VAL A 150 -11.80 0.52 -8.58
CA VAL A 150 -11.00 0.51 -9.83
C VAL A 150 -10.02 -0.65 -9.95
N VAL A 151 -9.51 -1.19 -8.84
CA VAL A 151 -8.56 -2.32 -8.89
C VAL A 151 -9.26 -3.60 -9.35
N ASP A 152 -8.56 -4.47 -10.07
CA ASP A 152 -9.12 -5.76 -10.49
C ASP A 152 -9.34 -6.66 -9.27
N ARG A 153 -8.31 -6.76 -8.41
CA ARG A 153 -8.35 -7.55 -7.17
C ARG A 153 -8.02 -6.71 -5.96
N ALA A 154 -8.67 -7.03 -4.84
CA ALA A 154 -8.29 -6.46 -3.55
C ALA A 154 -8.35 -7.54 -2.46
N TYR A 155 -7.36 -7.53 -1.58
CA TYR A 155 -7.32 -8.33 -0.36
C TYR A 155 -7.22 -7.38 0.82
N ILE A 156 -8.04 -7.58 1.83
CA ILE A 156 -8.07 -6.75 3.02
C ILE A 156 -7.75 -7.64 4.21
N PHE A 157 -6.69 -7.29 4.94
CA PHE A 157 -6.18 -8.04 6.08
C PHE A 157 -6.21 -7.18 7.35
N ASP A 158 -6.48 -7.81 8.49
CA ASP A 158 -6.14 -7.28 9.80
C ASP A 158 -4.74 -7.75 10.17
N ASN A 159 -3.84 -6.81 10.43
CA ASN A 159 -2.50 -7.12 10.91
C ASN A 159 -2.24 -6.61 12.33
N SER A 160 -3.28 -6.45 13.14
CA SER A 160 -3.20 -5.94 14.53
C SER A 160 -2.40 -6.85 15.46
N ASP A 161 -2.49 -8.16 15.25
CA ASP A 161 -1.82 -9.17 16.08
C ASP A 161 -0.60 -9.80 15.40
N GLY A 162 -0.39 -9.53 14.10
CA GLY A 162 0.75 -10.06 13.32
C GLY A 162 0.40 -11.25 12.42
N ASP A 163 -0.80 -11.81 12.57
CA ASP A 163 -1.23 -13.05 11.89
C ASP A 163 -1.83 -12.84 10.49
N ASN A 164 -1.99 -11.58 10.06
CA ASN A 164 -2.59 -11.22 8.77
C ASN A 164 -3.97 -11.84 8.51
N ASP A 165 -4.91 -11.72 9.45
CA ASP A 165 -6.24 -12.28 9.32
C ASP A 165 -6.98 -11.72 8.10
N GLU A 166 -7.51 -12.58 7.25
CA GLU A 166 -8.31 -12.16 6.10
C GLU A 166 -9.66 -11.56 6.53
N ILE A 167 -9.94 -10.34 6.09
CA ILE A 167 -11.21 -9.64 6.36
C ILE A 167 -12.13 -9.76 5.15
N ALA A 168 -11.63 -9.46 3.96
CA ALA A 168 -12.42 -9.42 2.74
C ALA A 168 -11.57 -9.55 1.48
N LEU A 169 -12.20 -10.04 0.42
CA LEU A 169 -11.60 -10.28 -0.89
C LEU A 169 -12.51 -9.70 -1.98
N LYS A 170 -11.92 -9.04 -2.96
CA LYS A 170 -12.57 -8.57 -4.17
C LYS A 170 -11.89 -9.18 -5.38
N GLU A 171 -12.69 -9.68 -6.31
CA GLU A 171 -12.27 -10.03 -7.67
C GLU A 171 -12.95 -9.11 -8.68
N LYS A 172 -12.43 -9.09 -9.91
CA LYS A 172 -13.00 -8.29 -10.99
C LYS A 172 -14.42 -8.79 -11.31
N ASP A 173 -15.35 -7.86 -11.50
CA ASP A 173 -16.75 -8.14 -11.89
C ASP A 173 -17.51 -9.07 -10.93
N LYS A 174 -17.03 -9.21 -9.69
CA LYS A 174 -17.65 -10.01 -8.63
C LYS A 174 -17.95 -9.14 -7.40
N PRO A 175 -19.00 -9.47 -6.63
CA PRO A 175 -19.23 -8.82 -5.34
C PRO A 175 -18.05 -9.09 -4.40
N ILE A 176 -17.81 -8.16 -3.46
CA ILE A 176 -16.82 -8.34 -2.40
C ILE A 176 -17.28 -9.50 -1.51
N ILE A 177 -16.39 -10.46 -1.29
CA ILE A 177 -16.57 -11.56 -0.35
C ILE A 177 -16.07 -11.08 1.01
N ILE A 178 -16.98 -11.03 1.99
CA ILE A 178 -16.68 -10.61 3.36
C ILE A 178 -16.48 -11.88 4.20
N ILE A 179 -15.27 -12.07 4.71
CA ILE A 179 -14.87 -13.22 5.54
C ILE A 179 -15.14 -12.91 7.01
N ASN A 180 -14.64 -11.76 7.49
CA ASN A 180 -14.90 -11.28 8.85
C ASN A 180 -15.81 -10.04 8.83
N LYS A 181 -17.10 -10.24 9.12
CA LYS A 181 -18.13 -9.18 9.08
C LYS A 181 -17.92 -8.09 10.13
N GLU A 182 -17.42 -8.43 11.31
CA GLU A 182 -17.23 -7.46 12.39
C GLU A 182 -16.07 -6.52 12.06
N LYS A 183 -14.90 -7.07 11.71
CA LYS A 183 -13.73 -6.29 11.29
C LYS A 183 -14.03 -5.46 10.03
N PHE A 184 -14.77 -6.02 9.06
CA PHE A 184 -15.16 -5.28 7.86
C PHE A 184 -16.01 -4.03 8.19
N LYS A 185 -16.97 -4.14 9.11
CA LYS A 185 -17.79 -3.00 9.58
C LYS A 185 -16.96 -1.98 10.37
N SER A 186 -15.91 -2.40 11.06
CA SER A 186 -15.01 -1.46 11.74
C SER A 186 -14.19 -0.60 10.77
N ILE A 187 -14.03 -1.06 9.51
CA ILE A 187 -13.30 -0.34 8.46
C ILE A 187 -14.24 0.55 7.62
N PHE A 188 -15.45 0.08 7.29
CA PHE A 188 -16.34 0.68 6.29
C PHE A 188 -17.74 1.03 6.80
#